data_AF-A0A357TMJ6-F1
#
_entry.id   AF-A0A357TMJ6-F1
#
_cell.length_a   1.000
_cell.length_b   1.000
_cell.length_c   1.000
_cell.angle_alpha   90.00
_cell.angle_beta   90.00
_cell.angle_gamma   90.00
#
_symmetry.space_group_name_H-M   'P 1'
#
loop_
_entity.id
_entity.type
_entity.pdbx_description
1 polymer ?
#
loop_
_entity_poly.entity_id
_entity_poly.type
_entity_poly.pdbx_seq_one_letter_code
_entity_poly.pdbx_strand_id
1 'polypeptide(L)'
;MNTQEIIKKLNLEQKCALLSGATTFGTRALPKNNIPSITLSDGPNGVRKQAGAADHLGLNPSVPATCFPTAATVACSWDPALGEQIGRALGEEAAAQEVAVLLGPGLNTKRSPLCG
;
A
#
# COMPACT_ATOMS: atom_id res chain seq x y z
N MET A 1 -13.23 -15.07 -8.60
CA MET A 1 -13.05 -14.46 -9.93
C MET A 1 -11.96 -15.23 -10.66
N ASN A 2 -12.14 -15.65 -11.92
CA ASN A 2 -11.12 -16.42 -12.64
C ASN A 2 -10.19 -15.48 -13.42
N THR A 3 -8.98 -15.25 -12.90
CA THR A 3 -7.98 -14.33 -13.48
C THR A 3 -7.56 -14.74 -14.89
N GLN A 4 -7.44 -16.04 -15.18
CA GLN A 4 -7.06 -16.55 -16.50
C GLN A 4 -8.08 -16.15 -17.57
N GLU A 5 -9.38 -16.28 -17.26
CA GLU A 5 -10.46 -15.91 -18.17
C GLU A 5 -10.56 -14.41 -18.40
N ILE A 6 -10.22 -13.59 -17.39
CA ILE A 6 -10.16 -12.14 -17.55
C ILE A 6 -9.02 -11.76 -18.50
N ILE A 7 -7.81 -12.29 -18.28
CA ILE A 7 -6.62 -11.97 -19.09
C ILE A 7 -6.82 -12.35 -20.56
N LYS A 8 -7.48 -13.48 -20.84
CA LYS A 8 -7.81 -13.90 -22.22
C LYS A 8 -8.72 -12.91 -22.95
N LYS A 9 -9.58 -12.19 -22.22
CA LYS A 9 -10.52 -11.19 -22.78
C LYS A 9 -9.89 -9.81 -22.98
N LEU A 10 -8.66 -9.59 -22.51
CA LEU A 10 -7.95 -8.32 -22.68
C LEU A 10 -7.19 -8.29 -24.02
N ASN A 11 -7.30 -7.17 -24.73
CA ASN A 11 -6.40 -6.87 -25.84
C ASN A 11 -5.00 -6.49 -25.33
N LEU A 12 -4.05 -6.28 -26.26
CA LEU A 12 -2.67 -5.99 -25.91
C LEU A 12 -2.55 -4.65 -25.16
N GLU A 13 -3.26 -3.62 -25.61
CA GLU A 13 -3.23 -2.29 -25.02
C GLU A 13 -3.74 -2.31 -23.57
N GLN A 14 -4.82 -3.04 -23.30
CA GLN A 14 -5.37 -3.23 -21.96
C GLN A 14 -4.39 -3.96 -21.04
N LYS A 15 -3.69 -4.99 -21.56
CA LYS A 15 -2.65 -5.70 -20.79
C LYS A 15 -1.50 -4.78 -20.45
N CYS A 16 -0.98 -4.04 -21.44
CA CYS A 16 0.10 -3.08 -21.25
C CYS A 16 -0.28 -1.97 -20.26
N ALA A 17 -1.53 -1.48 -20.33
CA ALA A 17 -2.02 -0.45 -19.42
C ALA A 17 -1.87 -0.88 -17.95
N LEU A 18 -2.27 -2.11 -17.61
CA LEU A 18 -2.23 -2.64 -16.24
C LEU A 18 -0.81 -2.77 -15.64
N LEU A 19 0.25 -2.61 -16.45
CA LEU A 19 1.65 -2.65 -15.99
C LEU A 19 2.14 -1.30 -15.44
N SER A 20 1.26 -0.31 -15.32
CA SER A 20 1.56 1.02 -14.80
C SER A 20 0.40 1.55 -13.94
N GLY A 21 0.72 2.43 -12.98
CA GLY A 21 -0.30 3.17 -12.23
C GLY A 21 -1.11 4.10 -13.13
N ALA A 22 -2.38 4.31 -12.77
CA ALA A 22 -3.18 5.41 -13.31
C ALA A 22 -2.79 6.74 -12.67
N THR A 23 -2.45 6.68 -11.38
CA THR A 23 -1.94 7.79 -10.56
C THR A 23 -0.76 7.27 -9.73
N THR A 24 -0.14 8.14 -8.93
CA THR A 24 0.95 7.77 -7.99
C THR A 24 0.60 6.59 -7.10
N PHE A 25 -0.65 6.50 -6.68
CA PHE A 25 -1.13 5.59 -5.64
C PHE A 25 -2.34 4.76 -6.09
N GLY A 26 -2.69 4.77 -7.38
CA GLY A 26 -3.87 4.10 -7.91
C GLY A 26 -3.55 3.25 -9.13
N THR A 27 -4.03 2.01 -9.16
CA THR A 27 -3.92 1.17 -10.35
C THR A 27 -4.89 1.60 -11.44
N ARG A 28 -4.69 1.14 -12.68
CA ARG A 28 -5.67 1.34 -13.75
C ARG A 28 -6.90 0.44 -13.58
N ALA A 29 -8.08 1.04 -13.74
CA ALA A 29 -9.33 0.30 -13.83
C ALA A 29 -9.63 -0.11 -15.27
N LEU A 30 -10.23 -1.28 -15.46
CA LEU A 30 -10.90 -1.70 -16.70
C LEU A 30 -12.34 -2.16 -16.38
N PRO A 31 -13.31 -1.22 -16.23
CA PRO A 31 -14.65 -1.54 -15.76
C PRO A 31 -15.41 -2.56 -16.63
N LYS A 32 -15.21 -2.52 -17.95
CA LYS A 32 -15.81 -3.49 -18.89
C LYS A 32 -15.37 -4.94 -18.64
N ASN A 33 -14.25 -5.12 -17.95
CA ASN A 33 -13.68 -6.42 -17.60
C ASN A 33 -13.82 -6.72 -16.10
N ASN A 34 -14.59 -5.92 -15.36
CA ASN A 34 -14.75 -5.99 -13.91
C ASN A 34 -13.43 -5.85 -13.13
N ILE A 35 -12.48 -5.05 -13.63
CA ILE A 35 -11.22 -4.76 -12.93
C ILE A 35 -11.33 -3.35 -12.32
N PRO A 36 -11.49 -3.22 -10.99
CA PRO A 36 -11.50 -1.91 -10.33
C PRO A 36 -10.10 -1.31 -10.25
N SER A 37 -10.02 -0.01 -10.03
CA SER A 37 -8.80 0.61 -9.52
C SER A 37 -8.68 0.28 -8.04
N ILE A 38 -7.47 0.01 -7.57
CA ILE A 38 -7.17 -0.15 -6.15
C ILE A 38 -6.19 0.94 -5.71
N THR A 39 -6.37 1.40 -4.48
CA THR A 39 -5.49 2.38 -3.85
C THR A 39 -4.38 1.68 -3.07
N LEU A 40 -3.16 2.15 -3.29
CA LEU A 40 -1.97 1.82 -2.54
C LEU A 40 -1.60 3.02 -1.67
N SER A 41 -1.04 2.79 -0.49
CA SER A 41 -0.59 3.88 0.37
C SER A 41 0.59 3.42 1.20
N ASP A 42 1.47 4.36 1.55
CA ASP A 42 2.44 4.14 2.61
C ASP A 42 1.73 3.83 3.95
N GLY A 43 2.34 3.16 4.90
CA GLY A 43 3.71 2.65 4.87
C GLY A 43 4.05 1.77 6.06
N PRO A 44 5.34 1.59 6.37
CA PRO A 44 5.82 0.49 7.23
C PRO A 44 5.46 0.64 8.72
N ASN A 45 5.01 1.81 9.18
CA ASN A 45 4.66 2.07 10.58
C ASN A 45 3.41 2.95 10.76
N GLY A 46 2.51 2.95 9.79
CA GLY A 46 1.25 3.70 9.84
C GLY A 46 0.70 3.93 8.44
N VAL A 47 -0.63 4.07 8.32
CA VAL A 47 -1.28 4.40 7.05
C VAL A 47 -1.11 5.89 6.77
N ARG A 48 -0.69 6.25 5.55
CA ARG A 48 -0.47 7.63 5.12
C ARG A 48 -1.25 7.93 3.84
N LYS A 49 -2.58 7.96 3.96
CA LYS A 49 -3.47 8.38 2.88
C LYS A 49 -3.63 9.90 2.88
N GLN A 50 -3.41 10.55 1.73
CA GLN A 50 -3.68 11.98 1.59
C GLN A 50 -5.20 12.25 1.56
N ALA A 51 -5.65 13.28 2.29
CA ALA A 51 -7.01 13.79 2.19
C ALA A 51 -7.11 14.71 0.96
N GLY A 52 -7.55 14.15 -0.17
CA GLY A 52 -7.74 14.89 -1.43
C GLY A 52 -7.09 14.22 -2.64
N ALA A 53 -7.06 14.92 -3.77
CA ALA A 53 -6.34 14.45 -4.95
C ALA A 53 -4.85 14.31 -4.59
N ALA A 54 -4.29 13.11 -4.80
CA ALA A 54 -2.90 12.84 -4.47
C ALA A 54 -1.98 13.73 -5.30
N ASP A 55 -1.35 14.72 -4.68
CA ASP A 55 -0.30 15.49 -5.30
C ASP A 55 1.04 14.79 -5.03
N HIS A 56 1.93 14.75 -6.03
CA HIS A 56 3.26 14.17 -5.85
C HIS A 56 4.11 14.88 -4.78
N LEU A 57 3.65 16.05 -4.30
CA LEU A 57 4.35 16.92 -3.36
C LEU A 57 4.03 16.64 -1.89
N GLY A 58 2.98 15.85 -1.59
CA GLY A 58 2.66 15.53 -0.20
C GLY A 58 2.01 16.67 0.58
N LEU A 59 1.52 17.73 -0.09
CA LEU A 59 1.10 18.97 0.58
C LEU A 59 -0.28 18.86 1.22
N ASN A 60 -1.09 17.89 0.80
CA ASN A 60 -2.39 17.64 1.41
C ASN A 60 -2.25 16.98 2.79
N PRO A 61 -3.09 17.38 3.78
CA PRO A 61 -3.11 16.75 5.09
C PRO A 61 -3.39 15.26 4.94
N SER A 62 -2.77 14.43 5.79
CA SER A 62 -3.09 13.00 5.82
C SER A 62 -4.40 12.78 6.55
N VAL A 63 -5.17 11.77 6.11
CA VAL A 63 -6.25 11.22 6.92
C VAL A 63 -5.63 10.74 8.24
N PRO A 64 -6.19 11.12 9.41
CA PRO A 64 -5.64 10.70 10.69
C PRO A 64 -5.49 9.18 10.78
N ALA A 65 -4.31 8.76 11.22
CA ALA A 65 -3.96 7.36 11.39
C ALA A 65 -3.05 7.16 12.60
N THR A 66 -2.95 5.93 13.08
CA THR A 66 -2.07 5.55 14.17
C THR A 66 -0.63 5.53 13.68
N CYS A 67 0.25 6.28 14.34
CA CYS A 67 1.69 6.24 14.10
C CYS A 67 2.33 5.21 15.04
N PHE A 68 2.64 4.03 14.51
CA PHE A 68 3.28 2.95 15.26
C PHE A 68 4.79 3.19 15.41
N PRO A 69 5.44 2.53 16.40
CA PRO A 69 6.89 2.49 16.46
C PRO A 69 7.50 1.98 15.15
N THR A 70 8.64 2.53 14.76
CA THR A 70 9.33 2.08 13.53
C THR A 70 9.75 0.62 13.65
N ALA A 71 9.93 -0.06 12.51
CA ALA A 71 10.37 -1.47 12.48
C ALA A 71 11.66 -1.71 13.27
N ALA A 72 12.56 -0.72 13.35
CA ALA A 72 13.76 -0.76 14.17
C ALA A 72 13.44 -0.92 15.67
N THR A 73 12.47 -0.14 16.17
CA THR A 73 12.03 -0.19 17.56
C THR A 73 11.24 -1.46 17.84
N VAL A 74 10.33 -1.85 16.93
CA VAL A 74 9.57 -3.11 17.07
C VAL A 74 10.52 -4.31 17.12
N ALA A 75 11.56 -4.34 16.28
CA ALA A 75 12.55 -5.42 16.29
C ALA A 75 13.28 -5.58 17.63
N CYS A 76 13.45 -4.50 18.41
CA CYS A 76 14.06 -4.57 19.74
C CYS A 76 13.19 -5.33 20.76
N SER A 77 11.90 -5.55 20.49
CA SER A 77 11.03 -6.35 21.37
C SER A 77 11.34 -7.85 21.31
N TRP A 78 11.87 -8.33 20.17
CA TRP A 78 11.99 -9.76 19.86
C TRP A 78 10.68 -10.54 20.03
N ASP A 79 9.53 -9.86 19.85
CA ASP A 79 8.20 -10.43 20.02
C ASP A 79 7.44 -10.50 18.67
N PRO A 80 7.39 -11.69 18.03
CA PRO A 80 6.62 -11.88 16.80
C PRO A 80 5.12 -11.67 16.98
N ALA A 81 4.56 -11.96 18.15
CA ALA A 81 3.13 -11.81 18.42
C ALA A 81 2.75 -10.33 18.48
N LEU A 82 3.61 -9.49 19.09
CA LEU A 82 3.47 -8.04 19.03
C LEU A 82 3.54 -7.54 17.57
N GLY A 83 4.46 -8.07 16.76
CA GLY A 83 4.56 -7.75 15.34
C GLY A 83 3.27 -8.08 14.56
N GLU A 84 2.67 -9.25 14.82
CA GLU A 84 1.39 -9.64 14.23
C GLU A 84 0.26 -8.70 14.67
N GLN A 85 0.21 -8.33 15.95
CA GLN A 85 -0.80 -7.41 16.48
C GLN A 85 -0.72 -6.04 15.80
N ILE A 86 0.49 -5.50 15.61
CA ILE A 86 0.69 -4.24 14.87
C ILE A 86 0.26 -4.41 13.42
N GLY A 87 0.63 -5.51 12.76
CA GLY A 87 0.23 -5.80 11.38
C GLY A 87 -1.28 -5.87 11.19
N ARG A 88 -2.01 -6.47 12.15
CA ARG A 88 -3.47 -6.52 12.15
C ARG A 88 -4.07 -5.12 12.26
N ALA A 89 -3.61 -4.32 13.22
CA ALA A 89 -4.09 -2.95 13.41
C ALA A 89 -3.82 -2.07 12.17
N LEU A 90 -2.65 -2.20 11.54
CA LEU A 90 -2.34 -1.54 10.27
C LEU A 90 -3.29 -1.96 9.14
N GLY A 91 -3.62 -3.25 9.04
CA GLY A 91 -4.56 -3.77 8.05
C GLY A 91 -5.99 -3.26 8.26
N GLU A 92 -6.45 -3.22 9.52
CA GLU A 92 -7.77 -2.67 9.89
C GLU A 92 -7.88 -1.19 9.54
N GLU A 93 -6.86 -0.39 9.87
CA GLU A 93 -6.82 1.04 9.56
C GLU A 93 -6.71 1.30 8.05
N ALA A 94 -5.92 0.50 7.32
CA ALA A 94 -5.83 0.58 5.86
C ALA A 94 -7.19 0.30 5.21
N ALA A 95 -7.89 -0.75 5.65
CA ALA A 95 -9.23 -1.08 5.16
C ALA A 95 -10.25 0.02 5.48
N ALA A 96 -10.23 0.58 6.70
CA ALA A 96 -11.09 1.70 7.09
C ALA A 96 -10.86 2.95 6.24
N GLN A 97 -9.65 3.12 5.71
CA GLN A 97 -9.28 4.20 4.79
C GLN A 97 -9.35 3.79 3.31
N GLU A 98 -9.97 2.66 2.95
CA GLU A 98 -10.08 2.17 1.56
C GLU A 98 -8.74 1.99 0.83
N VAL A 99 -7.68 1.70 1.59
CA VAL A 99 -6.36 1.33 1.07
C VAL A 99 -6.34 -0.19 0.91
N ALA A 100 -6.22 -0.65 -0.33
CA ALA A 100 -6.20 -2.08 -0.64
C ALA A 100 -4.82 -2.71 -0.42
N VAL A 101 -3.75 -1.93 -0.57
CA VAL A 101 -2.36 -2.38 -0.36
C VAL A 101 -1.60 -1.34 0.45
N LEU A 102 -1.14 -1.74 1.63
CA LEU A 102 -0.21 -0.96 2.44
C LEU A 102 1.23 -1.26 2.01
N LEU A 103 2.02 -0.23 1.70
CA LEU A 103 3.40 -0.36 1.21
C LEU A 103 4.37 -0.59 2.38
N GLY A 104 4.40 -1.82 2.87
CA GLY A 104 5.33 -2.27 3.91
C GLY A 104 5.28 -3.79 4.11
N PRO A 105 6.05 -4.32 5.07
CA PRO A 105 7.07 -3.63 5.88
C PRO A 105 8.37 -3.38 5.10
N GLY A 106 9.20 -2.44 5.59
CA GLY A 106 10.58 -2.28 5.14
C GLY A 106 11.50 -3.24 5.87
N LEU A 107 12.17 -4.15 5.14
CA LEU A 107 12.95 -5.25 5.72
C LEU A 107 14.40 -5.32 5.20
N ASN A 108 14.92 -4.23 4.64
CA ASN A 108 16.31 -4.17 4.22
C ASN A 108 17.27 -4.36 5.42
N THR A 109 18.35 -5.09 5.21
CA THR A 109 19.40 -5.25 6.22
C THR A 109 20.08 -3.92 6.49
N LYS A 110 20.24 -3.56 7.77
CA LYS A 110 21.05 -2.41 8.21
C LYS A 110 22.55 -2.70 8.04
N ARG A 111 23.02 -2.73 6.79
CA ARG A 111 24.43 -2.99 6.44
C ARG A 111 25.37 -1.97 7.08
N SER A 112 24.94 -0.71 7.12
CA SER A 112 25.64 0.40 7.75
C SER A 112 24.68 1.12 8.70
N PRO A 113 25.14 1.57 9.88
CA PRO A 113 24.32 2.37 10.78
C PRO A 113 23.99 3.77 10.22
N LEU A 114 24.62 4.18 9.11
CA LEU A 114 24.41 5.48 8.45
C LEU A 114 23.30 5.47 7.38
N CYS A 115 22.61 4.34 7.18
CA CYS A 115 21.48 4.27 6.23
C CYS A 115 20.30 5.09 6.77
N GLY A 116 19.83 6.08 5.99
CA GLY A 116 18.63 6.86 6.26
C GLY A 116 17.35 6.19 5.81
#